data_AF-U1PNN4-F1
#
_entry.id   AF-U1PNN4-F1
#
_cell.length_a   1.000
_cell.length_b   1.000
_cell.length_c   1.000
_cell.angle_alpha   90.00
_cell.angle_beta   90.00
_cell.angle_gamma   90.00
#
_symmetry.space_group_name_H-M   'P 1'
#
loop_
_entity.id
_entity.type
_entity.pdbx_description
1 polymer ?
#
loop_
_entity_poly.entity_id
_entity_poly.type
_entity_poly.pdbx_seq_one_letter_code
_entity_poly.pdbx_strand_id
1 'polypeptide(L)'
;RAAKLETALALRAEWQYWYPVDYRFSGNDLIENHLTFFQYHHAELFEEPAWPQGIVVMGMGLLEGKKMSSSKGHVVLPGEAVSEYGADTVRFFLLNAAEPWEDYDWRDEAVSSVNDQLASFYDRALETVETAREAGVAGVDAVADGGAVSEASGDAVPDSPAARLVDADVELEPVDEWLLSRLQDTVATVTEALDRSETRTASQAAFYDFDTDLRWYRRRADTDREGAVRTLLATLETRLRLLAPFVPFLTNELHEELRGVSAEAAGWPEPVDTLDAPAAELCETRVEALTEDVRDVIGVTDIDPEVVRVYVAADWKRDVFDAVCEAGADVGAAMSEAMSDPDLRERGDAVNDLVQELVGFARGRE
;
A
#
# COMPACT_ATOMS: atom_id res chain seq x y z
N ARG A 1 -53.47 1.00 -16.86
CA ARG A 1 -53.53 0.38 -15.51
C ARG A 1 -52.44 -0.68 -15.33
N ALA A 2 -52.28 -1.61 -16.29
CA ALA A 2 -51.19 -2.59 -16.28
C ALA A 2 -49.78 -1.96 -16.25
N ALA A 3 -49.47 -1.03 -17.15
CA ALA A 3 -48.17 -0.33 -17.14
C ALA A 3 -47.85 0.38 -15.82
N LYS A 4 -48.86 0.97 -15.15
CA LYS A 4 -48.66 1.60 -13.82
C LYS A 4 -48.37 0.57 -12.72
N LEU A 5 -48.96 -0.62 -12.82
CA LEU A 5 -48.68 -1.72 -11.88
C LEU A 5 -47.27 -2.27 -12.10
N GLU A 6 -46.88 -2.45 -13.36
CA GLU A 6 -45.52 -2.86 -13.74
C GLU A 6 -44.47 -1.88 -13.21
N THR A 7 -44.66 -0.56 -13.42
CA THR A 7 -43.78 0.47 -12.85
C THR A 7 -43.74 0.40 -11.32
N ALA A 8 -44.89 0.22 -10.65
CA ALA A 8 -44.93 0.14 -9.19
C ALA A 8 -44.18 -1.09 -8.64
N LEU A 9 -44.25 -2.23 -9.34
CA LEU A 9 -43.51 -3.44 -8.97
C LEU A 9 -42.01 -3.27 -9.21
N ALA A 10 -41.61 -2.63 -10.32
CA ALA A 10 -40.21 -2.32 -10.59
C ALA A 10 -39.63 -1.39 -9.50
N LEU A 11 -40.33 -0.32 -9.12
CA LEU A 11 -39.91 0.57 -8.04
C LEU A 11 -39.79 -0.14 -6.69
N ARG A 12 -40.68 -1.09 -6.41
CA ARG A 12 -40.58 -1.92 -5.20
C ARG A 12 -39.36 -2.83 -5.25
N ALA A 13 -39.06 -3.44 -6.40
CA ALA A 13 -37.91 -4.31 -6.57
C ALA A 13 -36.59 -3.53 -6.37
N GLU A 14 -36.49 -2.32 -6.94
CA GLU A 14 -35.34 -1.43 -6.71
C GLU A 14 -35.16 -1.13 -5.21
N TRP A 15 -36.24 -0.76 -4.51
CA TRP A 15 -36.14 -0.50 -3.07
C TRP A 15 -35.71 -1.75 -2.29
N GLN A 16 -36.27 -2.92 -2.61
CA GLN A 16 -35.91 -4.18 -1.94
C GLN A 16 -34.47 -4.64 -2.23
N TYR A 17 -33.89 -4.18 -3.33
CA TYR A 17 -32.50 -4.47 -3.69
C TYR A 17 -31.52 -3.54 -2.98
N TRP A 18 -31.78 -2.22 -3.00
CA TRP A 18 -30.83 -1.21 -2.50
C TRP A 18 -30.94 -0.90 -1.01
N TYR A 19 -32.00 -1.33 -0.30
CA TYR A 19 -32.11 -1.18 1.15
C TYR A 19 -31.65 -2.44 1.88
N PRO A 20 -31.05 -2.32 3.09
CA PRO A 20 -30.86 -1.10 3.90
C PRO A 20 -29.79 -0.14 3.37
N VAL A 21 -29.71 1.07 3.97
CA VAL A 21 -28.58 1.98 3.72
C VAL A 21 -27.32 1.39 4.36
N ASP A 22 -26.36 0.93 3.56
CA ASP A 22 -25.09 0.35 4.05
C ASP A 22 -24.28 1.37 4.85
N TYR A 23 -23.95 2.51 4.23
CA TYR A 23 -23.21 3.58 4.89
C TYR A 23 -23.78 4.97 4.56
N ARG A 24 -23.90 5.80 5.59
CA ARG A 24 -24.21 7.23 5.46
C ARG A 24 -23.00 8.08 5.83
N PHE A 25 -22.40 8.72 4.84
CA PHE A 25 -21.33 9.70 5.04
C PHE A 25 -21.91 11.11 5.27
N SER A 26 -21.36 11.86 6.22
CA SER A 26 -21.85 13.20 6.56
C SER A 26 -20.85 13.97 7.43
N GLY A 27 -20.93 15.31 7.43
CA GLY A 27 -20.18 16.14 8.40
C GLY A 27 -20.58 15.86 9.85
N ASN A 28 -19.62 16.03 10.76
CA ASN A 28 -19.80 15.80 12.20
C ASN A 28 -20.81 16.77 12.86
N ASP A 29 -21.05 17.93 12.26
CA ASP A 29 -22.03 18.93 12.70
C ASP A 29 -23.49 18.45 12.57
N LEU A 30 -23.73 17.42 11.76
CA LEU A 30 -25.07 16.83 11.55
C LEU A 30 -25.42 15.74 12.56
N ILE A 31 -24.50 15.34 13.45
CA ILE A 31 -24.73 14.32 14.47
C ILE A 31 -25.92 14.71 15.36
N GLU A 32 -25.91 15.93 15.90
CA GLU A 32 -26.92 16.41 16.86
C GLU A 32 -28.30 16.66 16.26
N ASN A 33 -28.45 16.53 14.93
CA ASN A 33 -29.69 16.82 14.23
C ASN A 33 -30.02 15.75 13.17
N HIS A 34 -29.68 15.97 11.90
CA HIS A 34 -30.05 15.15 10.76
C HIS A 34 -29.71 13.67 10.94
N LEU A 35 -28.49 13.34 11.41
CA LEU A 35 -28.08 11.94 11.59
C LEU A 35 -28.81 11.26 12.77
N THR A 36 -29.17 12.03 13.80
CA THR A 36 -30.00 11.54 14.90
C THR A 36 -31.45 11.32 14.42
N PHE A 37 -32.04 12.27 13.70
CA PHE A 37 -33.39 12.13 13.14
C PHE A 37 -33.47 11.04 12.07
N PHE A 38 -32.41 10.85 11.29
CA PHE A 38 -32.26 9.77 10.34
C PHE A 38 -32.48 8.41 11.01
N GLN A 39 -31.83 8.16 12.14
CA GLN A 39 -32.03 6.92 12.91
C GLN A 39 -33.45 6.81 13.49
N TYR A 40 -33.97 7.86 14.14
CA TYR A 40 -35.33 7.84 14.70
C TYR A 40 -36.41 7.57 13.65
N HIS A 41 -36.32 8.22 12.48
CA HIS A 41 -37.27 7.99 11.41
C HIS A 41 -37.18 6.57 10.84
N HIS A 42 -35.98 5.98 10.74
CA HIS A 42 -35.86 4.59 10.27
C HIS A 42 -36.46 3.61 11.26
N ALA A 43 -36.23 3.82 12.56
CA ALA A 43 -36.80 2.98 13.61
C ALA A 43 -38.33 3.01 13.68
N GLU A 44 -38.94 4.15 13.32
CA GLU A 44 -40.40 4.30 13.27
C GLU A 44 -41.03 3.78 11.97
N LEU A 45 -40.35 3.97 10.83
CA LEU A 45 -40.92 3.68 9.51
C LEU A 45 -40.63 2.26 9.02
N PHE A 46 -39.56 1.62 9.50
CA PHE A 46 -39.07 0.35 8.98
C PHE A 46 -38.79 -0.66 10.08
N GLU A 47 -38.89 -1.94 9.70
CA GLU A 47 -38.44 -3.05 10.54
C GLU A 47 -36.91 -3.06 10.65
N GLU A 48 -36.39 -3.62 11.75
CA GLU A 48 -34.96 -3.65 12.09
C GLU A 48 -34.03 -4.11 10.96
N PRO A 49 -34.37 -5.13 10.13
CA PRO A 49 -33.52 -5.53 9.01
C PRO A 49 -33.31 -4.45 7.94
N ALA A 50 -34.16 -3.41 7.89
CA ALA A 50 -34.03 -2.31 6.94
C ALA A 50 -33.47 -1.03 7.59
N TRP A 51 -32.97 -1.11 8.83
CA TRP A 51 -32.30 0.01 9.49
C TRP A 51 -30.93 0.29 8.86
N PRO A 52 -30.39 1.52 8.98
CA PRO A 52 -29.06 1.85 8.47
C PRO A 52 -27.97 0.99 9.11
N GLN A 53 -27.00 0.52 8.31
CA GLN A 53 -25.94 -0.39 8.79
C GLN A 53 -24.73 0.36 9.35
N GLY A 54 -24.43 1.56 8.83
CA GLY A 54 -23.29 2.36 9.27
C GLY A 54 -23.44 3.86 9.01
N ILE A 55 -22.76 4.67 9.83
CA ILE A 55 -22.62 6.12 9.65
C ILE A 55 -21.14 6.46 9.80
N VAL A 56 -20.57 7.12 8.79
CA VAL A 56 -19.19 7.64 8.83
C VAL A 56 -19.27 9.16 8.90
N VAL A 57 -18.62 9.73 9.91
CA VAL A 57 -18.61 11.17 10.13
C VAL A 57 -17.32 11.77 9.61
N MET A 58 -17.48 12.90 8.91
CA MET A 58 -16.40 13.65 8.29
C MET A 58 -16.09 14.89 9.14
N GLY A 59 -14.83 15.21 9.34
CA GLY A 59 -14.38 16.46 9.94
C GLY A 59 -14.64 17.66 9.02
N MET A 60 -14.31 18.84 9.53
CA MET A 60 -14.57 20.11 8.87
C MET A 60 -13.32 20.63 8.14
N GLY A 61 -13.53 21.23 6.97
CA GLY A 61 -12.47 21.90 6.24
C GLY A 61 -12.08 23.26 6.84
N LEU A 62 -10.79 23.46 7.04
CA LEU A 62 -10.15 24.74 7.36
C LEU A 62 -9.44 25.29 6.12
N LEU A 63 -9.24 26.60 6.08
CA LEU A 63 -8.41 27.30 5.10
C LEU A 63 -7.41 28.17 5.84
N GLU A 64 -6.13 27.86 5.73
CA GLU A 64 -5.04 28.54 6.44
C GLU A 64 -5.30 28.62 7.96
N GLY A 65 -5.69 27.48 8.54
CA GLY A 65 -5.99 27.30 9.97
C GLY A 65 -7.28 27.97 10.44
N LYS A 66 -8.10 28.53 9.54
CA LYS A 66 -9.36 29.21 9.88
C LYS A 66 -10.55 28.52 9.22
N LYS A 67 -11.67 28.45 9.94
CA LYS A 67 -12.93 27.90 9.41
C LYS A 67 -13.34 28.60 8.11
N MET A 68 -13.66 27.81 7.09
CA MET A 68 -14.16 28.33 5.82
C MET A 68 -15.54 28.98 5.98
N SER A 69 -15.81 30.03 5.21
CA SER A 69 -17.08 30.77 5.25
C SER A 69 -17.35 31.48 3.92
N SER A 70 -18.31 30.96 3.16
CA SER A 70 -18.72 31.55 1.87
C SER A 70 -19.26 32.97 2.00
N SER A 71 -19.97 33.29 3.10
CA SER A 71 -20.49 34.64 3.34
C SER A 71 -19.40 35.67 3.65
N LYS A 72 -18.21 35.22 4.07
CA LYS A 72 -17.03 36.06 4.32
C LYS A 72 -16.02 36.05 3.17
N GLY A 73 -16.28 35.28 2.10
CA GLY A 73 -15.35 35.10 0.99
C GLY A 73 -14.07 34.34 1.35
N HIS A 74 -14.00 33.72 2.54
CA HIS A 74 -12.85 32.93 3.00
C HIS A 74 -13.17 31.44 2.80
N VAL A 75 -13.23 31.00 1.55
CA VAL A 75 -13.57 29.63 1.17
C VAL A 75 -12.88 29.30 -0.15
N VAL A 76 -12.49 28.05 -0.32
CA VAL A 76 -12.09 27.51 -1.62
C VAL A 76 -13.28 26.78 -2.21
N LEU A 77 -13.74 27.20 -3.39
CA LEU A 77 -14.84 26.51 -4.06
C LEU A 77 -14.30 25.27 -4.81
N PRO A 78 -14.95 24.10 -4.70
CA PRO A 78 -14.48 22.88 -5.38
C PRO A 78 -14.26 23.07 -6.89
N GLY A 79 -15.13 23.82 -7.57
CA GLY A 79 -14.98 24.08 -9.00
C GLY A 79 -13.76 24.93 -9.36
N GLU A 80 -13.38 25.88 -8.48
CA GLU A 80 -12.18 26.70 -8.66
C GLU A 80 -10.92 25.86 -8.41
N ALA A 81 -10.90 25.10 -7.31
CA ALA A 81 -9.80 24.19 -6.99
C ALA A 81 -9.57 23.15 -8.09
N VAL A 82 -10.63 22.52 -8.60
CA VAL A 82 -10.52 21.53 -9.70
C VAL A 82 -10.04 22.19 -10.99
N SER A 83 -10.47 23.43 -11.28
CA SER A 83 -10.01 24.15 -12.47
C SER A 83 -8.52 24.54 -12.38
N GLU A 84 -8.00 24.78 -11.17
CA GLU A 84 -6.63 25.20 -10.94
C GLU A 84 -5.66 24.01 -10.85
N TYR A 85 -6.02 22.99 -10.07
CA TYR A 85 -5.13 21.87 -9.73
C TYR A 85 -5.51 20.54 -10.41
N GLY A 86 -6.67 20.45 -11.05
CA GLY A 86 -7.21 19.20 -11.58
C GLY A 86 -7.95 18.37 -10.52
N ALA A 87 -8.87 17.52 -10.98
CA ALA A 87 -9.74 16.74 -10.10
C ALA A 87 -8.97 15.74 -9.23
N ASP A 88 -7.99 15.05 -9.80
CA ASP A 88 -7.18 14.06 -9.08
C ASP A 88 -6.37 14.69 -7.95
N THR A 89 -5.72 15.82 -8.19
CA THR A 89 -4.97 16.54 -7.14
C THR A 89 -5.88 16.92 -5.98
N VAL A 90 -7.05 17.50 -6.27
CA VAL A 90 -8.00 17.93 -5.23
C VAL A 90 -8.52 16.72 -4.45
N ARG A 91 -8.88 15.63 -5.13
CA ARG A 91 -9.36 14.40 -4.48
C ARG A 91 -8.29 13.78 -3.61
N PHE A 92 -7.08 13.60 -4.16
CA PHE A 92 -5.96 13.00 -3.44
C PHE A 92 -5.59 13.83 -2.22
N PHE A 93 -5.50 15.15 -2.35
CA PHE A 93 -5.25 16.04 -1.22
C PHE A 93 -6.31 15.87 -0.13
N LEU A 94 -7.61 15.92 -0.46
CA LEU A 94 -8.68 15.83 0.52
C LEU A 94 -8.70 14.48 1.26
N LEU A 95 -8.40 13.39 0.56
CA LEU A 95 -8.41 12.03 1.13
C LEU A 95 -7.12 11.69 1.88
N ASN A 96 -6.01 12.35 1.56
CA ASN A 96 -4.70 12.15 2.20
C ASN A 96 -4.42 13.12 3.36
N ALA A 97 -5.06 14.30 3.38
CA ALA A 97 -4.73 15.35 4.35
C ALA A 97 -5.00 14.94 5.81
N ALA A 98 -6.09 14.23 6.07
CA ALA A 98 -6.50 13.77 7.39
C ALA A 98 -7.38 12.52 7.26
N GLU A 99 -7.55 11.76 8.35
CA GLU A 99 -8.58 10.72 8.34
C GLU A 99 -9.98 11.32 8.28
N PRO A 100 -11.00 10.62 7.75
CA PRO A 100 -12.34 11.17 7.59
C PRO A 100 -12.89 11.90 8.80
N TRP A 101 -12.76 11.35 10.01
CA TRP A 101 -13.30 11.95 11.24
C TRP A 101 -12.48 13.14 11.78
N GLU A 102 -11.40 13.51 11.13
CA GLU A 102 -10.51 14.62 11.51
C GLU A 102 -10.74 15.85 10.62
N ASP A 103 -10.52 17.04 11.18
CA ASP A 103 -10.54 18.28 10.41
C ASP A 103 -9.30 18.33 9.50
N TYR A 104 -9.46 18.74 8.24
CA TYR A 104 -8.35 18.99 7.32
C TYR A 104 -8.08 20.49 7.19
N ASP A 105 -6.83 20.86 6.87
CA ASP A 105 -6.44 22.26 6.64
C ASP A 105 -5.98 22.45 5.19
N TRP A 106 -6.79 23.15 4.39
CA TRP A 106 -6.42 23.54 3.04
C TRP A 106 -5.33 24.60 3.07
N ARG A 107 -4.22 24.29 2.42
CA ARG A 107 -3.09 25.20 2.20
C ARG A 107 -2.62 25.08 0.77
N ASP A 108 -2.56 26.19 0.05
CA ASP A 108 -2.26 26.20 -1.39
C ASP A 108 -0.89 25.57 -1.69
N GLU A 109 0.12 25.81 -0.83
CA GLU A 109 1.44 25.19 -0.94
C GLU A 109 1.40 23.66 -0.83
N ALA A 110 0.55 23.11 0.05
CA ALA A 110 0.41 21.68 0.23
C ALA A 110 -0.31 21.02 -0.95
N VAL A 111 -1.33 21.68 -1.50
CA VAL A 111 -2.07 21.22 -2.68
C VAL A 111 -1.17 21.26 -3.93
N SER A 112 -0.39 22.33 -4.09
CA SER A 112 0.61 22.44 -5.16
C SER A 112 1.65 21.32 -5.06
N SER A 113 2.14 21.02 -3.85
CA SER A 113 3.08 19.90 -3.65
C SER A 113 2.48 18.55 -4.05
N VAL A 114 1.19 18.32 -3.77
CA VAL A 114 0.50 17.09 -4.22
C VAL A 114 0.42 17.05 -5.74
N ASN A 115 0.15 18.18 -6.39
CA ASN A 115 0.10 18.27 -7.85
C ASN A 115 1.44 17.86 -8.48
N ASP A 116 2.56 18.40 -7.97
CA ASP A 116 3.90 18.09 -8.45
C ASP A 116 4.27 16.61 -8.23
N GLN A 117 3.83 16.03 -7.10
CA GLN A 117 4.06 14.62 -6.78
C GLN A 117 3.27 13.69 -7.70
N LEU A 118 2.00 14.01 -8.00
CA LEU A 118 1.19 13.24 -8.96
C LEU A 118 1.74 13.34 -10.37
N ALA A 119 2.22 14.51 -10.80
CA ALA A 119 2.90 14.68 -12.08
C ALA A 119 4.18 13.83 -12.15
N SER A 120 5.01 13.87 -11.09
CA SER A 120 6.21 13.04 -11.00
C SER A 120 5.90 11.54 -11.00
N PHE A 121 4.80 11.12 -10.36
CA PHE A 121 4.33 9.74 -10.42
C PHE A 121 3.92 9.35 -11.84
N TYR A 122 3.17 10.19 -12.53
CA TYR A 122 2.74 9.99 -13.91
C TYR A 122 3.95 9.81 -14.85
N ASP A 123 4.93 10.70 -14.79
CA ASP A 123 6.14 10.63 -15.62
C ASP A 123 6.92 9.33 -15.38
N ARG A 124 7.10 8.93 -14.11
CA ARG A 124 7.75 7.65 -13.75
C ARG A 124 6.95 6.43 -14.21
N ALA A 125 5.62 6.52 -14.21
CA ALA A 125 4.76 5.46 -14.70
C ALA A 125 4.95 5.28 -16.22
N LEU A 126 4.95 6.37 -16.99
CA LEU A 126 5.22 6.34 -18.42
C LEU A 126 6.60 5.76 -18.74
N GLU A 127 7.64 6.17 -18.01
CA GLU A 127 8.99 5.61 -18.15
C GLU A 127 9.00 4.09 -17.89
N THR A 128 8.28 3.63 -16.87
CA THR A 128 8.17 2.19 -16.56
C THR A 128 7.47 1.43 -17.68
N VAL A 129 6.40 2.00 -18.25
CA VAL A 129 5.67 1.42 -19.39
C VAL A 129 6.57 1.38 -20.64
N GLU A 130 7.30 2.45 -20.94
CA GLU A 130 8.20 2.52 -22.09
C GLU A 130 9.34 1.50 -21.97
N THR A 131 10.00 1.40 -20.82
CA THR A 131 11.02 0.37 -20.56
C THR A 131 10.46 -1.05 -20.76
N ALA A 132 9.24 -1.31 -20.30
CA ALA A 132 8.60 -2.61 -20.50
C ALA A 132 8.28 -2.90 -21.97
N ARG A 133 7.89 -1.88 -22.75
CA ARG A 133 7.70 -1.98 -24.21
C ARG A 133 9.01 -2.31 -24.92
N GLU A 134 10.09 -1.59 -24.58
CA GLU A 134 11.41 -1.80 -25.18
C GLU A 134 11.97 -3.19 -24.87
N ALA A 135 11.71 -3.71 -23.66
CA ALA A 135 12.05 -5.07 -23.27
C ALA A 135 11.16 -6.15 -23.91
N GLY A 136 10.10 -5.79 -24.62
CA GLY A 136 9.20 -6.72 -25.31
C GLY A 136 8.32 -7.54 -24.36
N VAL A 137 7.97 -7.01 -23.19
CA VAL A 137 7.09 -7.68 -22.22
C VAL A 137 5.70 -7.85 -22.83
N ALA A 138 5.21 -9.10 -22.90
CA ALA A 138 3.91 -9.40 -23.50
C ALA A 138 2.75 -8.77 -22.71
N GLY A 139 1.74 -8.27 -23.44
CA GLY A 139 0.53 -7.71 -22.84
C GLY A 139 0.64 -6.25 -22.39
N VAL A 140 1.77 -5.59 -22.69
CA VAL A 140 1.88 -4.13 -22.79
C VAL A 140 1.40 -3.77 -24.21
N ASP A 141 0.51 -2.79 -24.36
CA ASP A 141 -0.17 -2.38 -25.61
C ASP A 141 -1.43 -3.15 -26.04
N ALA A 142 -2.32 -3.48 -25.10
CA ALA A 142 -3.64 -4.05 -25.47
C ALA A 142 -4.52 -3.11 -26.34
N VAL A 143 -4.16 -1.83 -26.48
CA VAL A 143 -4.93 -0.82 -27.22
C VAL A 143 -4.47 -0.63 -28.67
N ALA A 144 -3.33 -1.19 -29.08
CA ALA A 144 -2.79 -0.94 -30.43
C ALA A 144 -3.55 -1.65 -31.56
N ASP A 145 -4.31 -2.70 -31.24
CA ASP A 145 -5.15 -3.41 -32.21
C ASP A 145 -6.60 -3.24 -31.77
N GLY A 146 -7.37 -2.39 -32.48
CA GLY A 146 -8.73 -1.94 -32.12
C GLY A 146 -9.81 -3.03 -32.06
N GLY A 147 -9.55 -4.12 -31.35
CA GLY A 147 -10.49 -5.14 -30.97
C GLY A 147 -11.37 -4.62 -29.84
N ALA A 148 -12.69 -4.75 -30.04
CA ALA A 148 -13.66 -4.44 -29.02
C ALA A 148 -13.31 -5.15 -27.71
N VAL A 149 -13.30 -4.38 -26.61
CA VAL A 149 -13.29 -4.90 -25.25
C VAL A 149 -14.42 -5.91 -25.15
N SER A 150 -14.11 -7.20 -25.06
CA SER A 150 -15.13 -8.18 -24.71
C SER A 150 -15.54 -7.86 -23.29
N GLU A 151 -16.82 -7.52 -23.07
CA GLU A 151 -17.40 -7.46 -21.73
C GLU A 151 -17.00 -8.74 -21.01
N ALA A 152 -16.08 -8.62 -20.05
CA ALA A 152 -15.61 -9.74 -19.27
C ALA A 152 -16.83 -10.32 -18.56
N SER A 153 -17.19 -11.54 -18.92
CA SER A 153 -18.16 -12.35 -18.20
C SER A 153 -17.75 -12.39 -16.72
N GLY A 154 -18.64 -11.96 -15.84
CA GLY A 154 -18.40 -11.73 -14.42
C GLY A 154 -18.17 -12.98 -13.57
N ASP A 155 -17.12 -13.74 -13.88
CA ASP A 155 -16.60 -14.84 -13.04
C ASP A 155 -15.07 -15.07 -13.27
N ALA A 156 -14.35 -14.09 -13.83
CA ALA A 156 -12.89 -14.15 -13.85
C ALA A 156 -12.35 -13.67 -12.51
N VAL A 157 -11.71 -14.58 -11.77
CA VAL A 157 -10.89 -14.31 -10.57
C VAL A 157 -10.12 -13.00 -10.76
N PRO A 158 -10.07 -12.07 -9.77
CA PRO A 158 -9.29 -10.85 -9.89
C PRO A 158 -7.83 -11.23 -10.16
N ASP A 159 -7.42 -11.07 -11.40
CA ASP A 159 -6.10 -11.47 -11.86
C ASP A 159 -5.12 -10.44 -11.28
N SER A 160 -4.61 -10.74 -10.09
CA SER A 160 -3.61 -9.93 -9.40
C SER A 160 -2.42 -9.78 -10.36
N PRO A 161 -2.01 -8.55 -10.73
CA PRO A 161 -0.92 -8.35 -11.69
C PRO A 161 0.37 -9.08 -11.31
N ALA A 162 0.62 -9.17 -10.00
CA ALA A 162 1.76 -9.86 -9.42
C ALA A 162 1.66 -11.39 -9.54
N ALA A 163 0.46 -11.98 -9.52
CA ALA A 163 0.27 -13.42 -9.73
C ALA A 163 0.76 -13.88 -11.11
N ARG A 164 0.66 -13.03 -12.13
CA ARG A 164 1.16 -13.32 -13.48
C ARG A 164 2.68 -13.50 -13.54
N LEU A 165 3.43 -12.93 -12.59
CA LEU A 165 4.87 -13.15 -12.50
C LEU A 165 5.20 -14.57 -12.05
N VAL A 166 4.40 -15.11 -11.13
CA VAL A 166 4.52 -16.48 -10.63
C VAL A 166 4.27 -17.48 -11.76
N ASP A 167 3.27 -17.22 -12.59
CA ASP A 167 2.88 -18.11 -13.70
C ASP A 167 3.87 -18.10 -14.88
N ALA A 168 4.65 -17.02 -15.02
CA ALA A 168 5.49 -16.79 -16.20
C ALA A 168 6.93 -17.32 -16.06
N ASP A 169 7.26 -18.06 -14.99
CA ASP A 169 8.58 -18.67 -14.70
C ASP A 169 9.74 -17.67 -14.91
N VAL A 170 9.55 -16.46 -14.39
CA VAL A 170 10.53 -15.37 -14.49
C VAL A 170 11.62 -15.57 -13.45
N GLU A 171 12.89 -15.47 -13.85
CA GLU A 171 14.01 -15.49 -12.90
C GLU A 171 14.01 -14.19 -12.08
N LEU A 172 13.61 -14.28 -10.81
CA LEU A 172 13.58 -13.18 -9.86
C LEU A 172 14.82 -13.21 -8.96
N GLU A 173 15.43 -12.04 -8.73
CA GLU A 173 16.44 -11.90 -7.67
C GLU A 173 15.77 -11.68 -6.31
N PRO A 174 16.47 -11.92 -5.18
CA PRO A 174 15.91 -11.69 -3.84
C PRO A 174 15.38 -10.27 -3.61
N VAL A 175 15.94 -9.27 -4.29
CA VAL A 175 15.45 -7.87 -4.21
C VAL A 175 14.13 -7.67 -4.97
N ASP A 176 13.87 -8.48 -6.00
CA ASP A 176 12.61 -8.49 -6.74
C ASP A 176 11.52 -9.17 -5.90
N GLU A 177 11.84 -10.33 -5.31
CA GLU A 177 10.99 -11.04 -4.34
C GLU A 177 10.63 -10.14 -3.14
N TRP A 178 11.60 -9.40 -2.63
CA TRP A 178 11.40 -8.41 -1.57
C TRP A 178 10.35 -7.37 -1.94
N LEU A 179 10.46 -6.72 -3.10
CA LEU A 179 9.53 -5.67 -3.50
C LEU A 179 8.11 -6.23 -3.71
N LEU A 180 8.00 -7.46 -4.25
CA LEU A 180 6.70 -8.13 -4.44
C LEU A 180 6.05 -8.51 -3.11
N SER A 181 6.83 -8.93 -2.12
CA SER A 181 6.36 -9.20 -0.75
C SER A 181 5.84 -7.91 -0.10
N ARG A 182 6.61 -6.81 -0.19
CA ARG A 182 6.19 -5.47 0.28
C ARG A 182 4.93 -4.95 -0.42
N LEU A 183 4.73 -5.31 -1.69
CA LEU A 183 3.51 -4.99 -2.43
C LEU A 183 2.30 -5.75 -1.85
N GLN A 184 2.46 -7.01 -1.40
CA GLN A 184 1.36 -7.76 -0.77
C GLN A 184 0.94 -7.10 0.56
N ASP A 185 1.91 -6.74 1.41
CA ASP A 185 1.67 -5.97 2.63
C ASP A 185 0.90 -4.67 2.34
N THR A 186 1.28 -3.98 1.27
CA THR A 186 0.65 -2.72 0.86
C THR A 186 -0.79 -2.96 0.42
N VAL A 187 -1.05 -3.99 -0.40
CA VAL A 187 -2.41 -4.35 -0.81
C VAL A 187 -3.26 -4.66 0.42
N ALA A 188 -2.77 -5.48 1.35
CA ALA A 188 -3.48 -5.81 2.58
C ALA A 188 -3.78 -4.56 3.43
N THR A 189 -2.77 -3.71 3.64
CA THR A 189 -2.88 -2.47 4.43
C THR A 189 -3.90 -1.51 3.83
N VAL A 190 -3.84 -1.28 2.51
CA VAL A 190 -4.76 -0.35 1.82
C VAL A 190 -6.18 -0.89 1.83
N THR A 191 -6.36 -2.19 1.63
CA THR A 191 -7.67 -2.86 1.69
C THR A 191 -8.27 -2.71 3.09
N GLU A 192 -7.51 -3.06 4.12
CA GLU A 192 -7.95 -2.99 5.51
C GLU A 192 -8.29 -1.55 5.95
N ALA A 193 -7.48 -0.58 5.51
CA ALA A 193 -7.73 0.83 5.77
C ALA A 193 -9.01 1.32 5.08
N LEU A 194 -9.22 0.99 3.80
CA LEU A 194 -10.44 1.39 3.09
C LEU A 194 -11.71 0.74 3.66
N ASP A 195 -11.64 -0.52 4.10
CA ASP A 195 -12.74 -1.19 4.81
C ASP A 195 -13.13 -0.46 6.11
N ARG A 196 -12.15 0.18 6.76
CA ARG A 196 -12.36 1.05 7.93
C ARG A 196 -12.64 2.51 7.60
N SER A 197 -12.74 2.85 6.31
CA SER A 197 -12.81 4.24 5.84
C SER A 197 -11.61 5.11 6.28
N GLU A 198 -10.44 4.53 6.49
CA GLU A 198 -9.18 5.23 6.81
C GLU A 198 -8.50 5.70 5.52
N THR A 199 -9.01 6.79 4.93
CA THR A 199 -8.57 7.25 3.61
C THR A 199 -7.14 7.75 3.60
N ARG A 200 -6.67 8.38 4.69
CA ARG A 200 -5.29 8.89 4.75
C ARG A 200 -4.31 7.74 4.90
N THR A 201 -4.58 6.79 5.79
CA THR A 201 -3.75 5.59 5.96
C THR A 201 -3.64 4.81 4.65
N ALA A 202 -4.77 4.58 3.98
CA ALA A 202 -4.79 3.91 2.68
C ALA A 202 -3.95 4.66 1.62
N SER A 203 -4.13 5.97 1.49
CA SER A 203 -3.41 6.74 0.47
C SER A 203 -1.91 6.93 0.81
N GLN A 204 -1.56 6.99 2.10
CA GLN A 204 -0.17 7.02 2.57
C GLN A 204 0.56 5.72 2.21
N ALA A 205 -0.05 4.57 2.52
CA ALA A 205 0.49 3.26 2.20
C ALA A 205 0.65 3.08 0.68
N ALA A 206 -0.42 3.33 -0.09
CA ALA A 206 -0.42 3.12 -1.54
C ALA A 206 0.51 4.08 -2.31
N PHE A 207 0.69 5.31 -1.81
CA PHE A 207 1.44 6.34 -2.52
C PHE A 207 2.82 6.61 -1.90
N TYR A 208 2.89 7.11 -0.68
CA TYR A 208 4.13 7.65 -0.12
C TYR A 208 5.05 6.57 0.44
N ASP A 209 4.52 5.65 1.23
CA ASP A 209 5.30 4.59 1.87
C ASP A 209 5.86 3.67 0.79
N PHE A 210 5.02 3.25 -0.15
CA PHE A 210 5.45 2.39 -1.24
C PHE A 210 6.41 3.09 -2.23
N ASP A 211 6.40 4.42 -2.38
CA ASP A 211 7.45 5.13 -3.14
C ASP A 211 8.81 5.05 -2.44
N THR A 212 8.85 4.92 -1.11
CA THR A 212 10.09 4.67 -0.36
C THR A 212 10.65 3.30 -0.71
N ASP A 213 9.80 2.27 -0.73
CA ASP A 213 10.19 0.92 -1.13
C ASP A 213 10.71 0.89 -2.58
N LEU A 214 10.03 1.58 -3.51
CA LEU A 214 10.48 1.72 -4.90
C LEU A 214 11.82 2.46 -5.05
N ARG A 215 12.07 3.48 -4.22
CA ARG A 215 13.36 4.20 -4.21
C ARG A 215 14.49 3.32 -3.68
N TRP A 216 14.24 2.49 -2.68
CA TRP A 216 15.20 1.48 -2.22
C TRP A 216 15.47 0.46 -3.32
N TYR A 217 14.41 -0.11 -3.91
CA TYR A 217 14.50 -1.08 -4.99
C TYR A 217 15.36 -0.60 -6.16
N ARG A 218 15.06 0.59 -6.71
CA ARG A 218 15.81 1.18 -7.84
C ARG A 218 17.29 1.45 -7.52
N ARG A 219 17.65 1.60 -6.24
CA ARG A 219 19.04 1.73 -5.82
C ARG A 219 19.76 0.38 -5.76
N ARG A 220 19.03 -0.70 -5.50
CA ARG A 220 19.56 -2.03 -5.21
C ARG A 220 19.60 -2.94 -6.43
N ALA A 221 18.57 -2.88 -7.27
CA ALA A 221 18.41 -3.74 -8.42
C ALA A 221 19.03 -3.14 -9.69
N ASP A 222 19.52 -4.01 -10.58
CA ASP A 222 19.72 -3.67 -11.98
C ASP A 222 18.36 -3.66 -12.68
N THR A 223 17.83 -2.47 -12.95
CA THR A 223 16.46 -2.29 -13.46
C THR A 223 16.29 -2.70 -14.92
N ASP A 224 17.39 -3.01 -15.62
CA ASP A 224 17.35 -3.46 -17.03
C ASP A 224 17.15 -4.98 -17.15
N ARG A 225 17.27 -5.74 -16.04
CA ARG A 225 16.96 -7.17 -16.03
C ARG A 225 15.49 -7.41 -16.32
N GLU A 226 15.20 -8.49 -17.05
CA GLU A 226 13.83 -8.92 -17.33
C GLU A 226 12.98 -9.09 -16.05
N GLY A 227 13.53 -9.74 -15.02
CA GLY A 227 12.87 -9.89 -13.72
C GLY A 227 12.52 -8.55 -13.08
N ALA A 228 13.43 -7.57 -13.16
CA ALA A 228 13.22 -6.26 -12.58
C ALA A 228 12.18 -5.43 -13.34
N VAL A 229 12.24 -5.43 -14.67
CA VAL A 229 11.27 -4.75 -15.55
C VAL A 229 9.86 -5.30 -15.29
N ARG A 230 9.72 -6.63 -15.26
CA ARG A 230 8.41 -7.28 -15.01
C ARG A 230 7.90 -7.01 -13.58
N THR A 231 8.78 -6.99 -12.59
CA THR A 231 8.45 -6.65 -11.20
C THR A 231 7.92 -5.21 -11.09
N LEU A 232 8.61 -4.25 -11.71
CA LEU A 232 8.20 -2.85 -11.73
C LEU A 232 6.86 -2.65 -12.45
N LEU A 233 6.63 -3.38 -13.54
CA LEU A 233 5.38 -3.31 -14.29
C LEU A 233 4.19 -3.86 -13.47
N ALA A 234 4.33 -5.05 -12.87
CA ALA A 234 3.29 -5.63 -12.02
C ALA A 234 3.00 -4.75 -10.80
N THR A 235 4.04 -4.15 -10.24
CA THR A 235 3.96 -3.18 -9.15
C THR A 235 3.18 -1.93 -9.57
N LEU A 236 3.52 -1.34 -10.74
CA LEU A 236 2.80 -0.19 -11.28
C LEU A 236 1.32 -0.52 -11.49
N GLU A 237 1.00 -1.63 -12.16
CA GLU A 237 -0.38 -2.02 -12.42
C GLU A 237 -1.20 -2.18 -11.13
N THR A 238 -0.64 -2.88 -10.13
CA THR A 238 -1.29 -3.08 -8.83
C THR A 238 -1.54 -1.74 -8.15
N ARG A 239 -0.52 -0.87 -8.14
CA ARG A 239 -0.60 0.44 -7.51
C ARG A 239 -1.59 1.37 -8.21
N LEU A 240 -1.73 1.29 -9.54
CA LEU A 240 -2.78 2.02 -10.28
C LEU A 240 -4.18 1.62 -9.81
N ARG A 241 -4.43 0.32 -9.60
CA ARG A 241 -5.72 -0.17 -9.07
C ARG A 241 -5.96 0.27 -7.62
N LEU A 242 -4.94 0.22 -6.75
CA LEU A 242 -5.02 0.72 -5.37
C LEU A 242 -5.30 2.22 -5.30
N LEU A 243 -4.76 3.00 -6.24
CA LEU A 243 -4.90 4.45 -6.29
C LEU A 243 -6.18 4.92 -6.98
N ALA A 244 -6.90 4.04 -7.70
CA ALA A 244 -8.11 4.40 -8.44
C ALA A 244 -9.21 5.10 -7.61
N PRO A 245 -9.48 4.72 -6.34
CA PRO A 245 -10.43 5.46 -5.51
C PRO A 245 -10.01 6.91 -5.25
N PHE A 246 -8.72 7.23 -5.30
CA PHE A 246 -8.18 8.54 -4.98
C PHE A 246 -7.99 9.40 -6.22
N VAL A 247 -7.33 8.86 -7.25
CA VAL A 247 -6.92 9.55 -8.48
C VAL A 247 -7.42 8.80 -9.73
N PRO A 248 -8.75 8.70 -9.92
CA PRO A 248 -9.35 7.85 -10.95
C PRO A 248 -8.99 8.26 -12.38
N PHE A 249 -8.81 9.55 -12.69
CA PHE A 249 -8.57 9.95 -14.08
C PHE A 249 -7.17 9.53 -14.54
N LEU A 250 -6.16 9.84 -13.74
CA LEU A 250 -4.77 9.47 -13.94
C LEU A 250 -4.59 7.95 -13.98
N THR A 251 -5.20 7.23 -13.04
CA THR A 251 -5.04 5.77 -12.95
C THR A 251 -5.76 5.04 -14.07
N ASN A 252 -6.96 5.49 -14.47
CA ASN A 252 -7.67 4.90 -15.60
C ASN A 252 -6.93 5.18 -16.92
N GLU A 253 -6.41 6.38 -17.14
CA GLU A 253 -5.62 6.69 -18.35
C GLU A 253 -4.39 5.77 -18.48
N LEU A 254 -3.58 5.66 -17.41
CA LEU A 254 -2.39 4.80 -17.41
C LEU A 254 -2.74 3.30 -17.49
N HIS A 255 -3.78 2.86 -16.81
CA HIS A 255 -4.18 1.45 -16.82
C HIS A 255 -4.84 1.05 -18.15
N GLU A 256 -5.60 1.95 -18.78
CA GLU A 256 -6.11 1.75 -20.14
C GLU A 256 -4.97 1.68 -21.15
N GLU A 257 -3.96 2.55 -21.06
CA GLU A 257 -2.77 2.45 -21.91
C GLU A 257 -2.05 1.10 -21.73
N LEU A 258 -1.94 0.62 -20.49
CA LEU A 258 -1.25 -0.63 -20.17
C LEU A 258 -2.05 -1.88 -20.59
N ARG A 259 -3.34 -1.95 -20.27
CA ARG A 259 -4.18 -3.16 -20.32
C ARG A 259 -5.43 -3.06 -21.18
N GLY A 260 -5.74 -1.89 -21.73
CA GLY A 260 -6.93 -1.65 -22.56
C GLY A 260 -8.25 -1.64 -21.80
N VAL A 261 -8.19 -1.59 -20.48
CA VAL A 261 -9.35 -1.45 -19.58
C VAL A 261 -9.02 -0.45 -18.49
N SER A 262 -10.03 0.24 -17.94
CA SER A 262 -9.84 1.17 -16.82
C SER A 262 -9.41 0.42 -15.55
N ALA A 263 -8.69 1.11 -14.66
CA ALA A 263 -8.27 0.55 -13.38
C ALA A 263 -9.50 0.16 -12.53
N GLU A 264 -10.58 0.95 -12.60
CA GLU A 264 -11.85 0.66 -11.94
C GLU A 264 -12.51 -0.64 -12.45
N ALA A 265 -12.42 -0.92 -13.76
CA ALA A 265 -12.99 -2.12 -14.36
C ALA A 265 -12.13 -3.37 -14.13
N ALA A 266 -10.85 -3.21 -13.78
CA ALA A 266 -9.90 -4.31 -13.60
C ALA A 266 -10.04 -5.06 -12.26
N GLY A 267 -10.95 -4.61 -11.39
CA GLY A 267 -11.17 -5.20 -10.07
C GLY A 267 -10.12 -4.80 -9.04
N TRP A 268 -10.46 -4.99 -7.76
CA TRP A 268 -9.54 -4.71 -6.65
C TRP A 268 -8.43 -5.77 -6.59
N PRO A 269 -7.15 -5.40 -6.40
CA PRO A 269 -6.09 -6.38 -6.26
C PRO A 269 -6.19 -7.11 -4.91
N GLU A 270 -5.94 -8.41 -4.91
CA GLU A 270 -5.87 -9.24 -3.70
C GLU A 270 -4.43 -9.68 -3.42
N PRO A 271 -4.03 -9.85 -2.14
CA PRO A 271 -2.73 -10.41 -1.79
C PRO A 271 -2.53 -11.82 -2.36
N VAL A 272 -1.30 -12.13 -2.74
CA VAL A 272 -0.89 -13.41 -3.31
C VAL A 272 0.10 -14.07 -2.36
N ASP A 273 -0.39 -15.03 -1.55
CA ASP A 273 0.40 -15.72 -0.50
C ASP A 273 1.74 -16.30 -0.99
N THR A 274 1.83 -16.70 -2.26
CA THR A 274 3.08 -17.27 -2.82
C THR A 274 4.18 -16.24 -3.06
N LEU A 275 3.87 -14.94 -2.96
CA LEU A 275 4.83 -13.84 -3.09
C LEU A 275 5.36 -13.36 -1.73
N ASP A 276 4.89 -13.94 -0.63
CA ASP A 276 5.43 -13.66 0.70
C ASP A 276 6.90 -14.14 0.78
N ALA A 277 7.82 -13.20 1.01
CA ALA A 277 9.25 -13.45 1.01
C ALA A 277 9.91 -12.92 2.30
N PRO A 278 9.57 -13.44 3.50
CA PRO A 278 10.08 -12.93 4.78
C PRO A 278 11.61 -13.03 4.89
N ALA A 279 12.23 -14.02 4.22
CA ALA A 279 13.68 -14.13 4.16
C ALA A 279 14.31 -13.00 3.33
N ALA A 280 13.69 -12.62 2.20
CA ALA A 280 14.13 -11.51 1.36
C ALA A 280 13.97 -10.16 2.09
N GLU A 281 12.85 -9.95 2.79
CA GLU A 281 12.61 -8.78 3.66
C GLU A 281 13.63 -8.63 4.76
N LEU A 282 13.95 -9.73 5.47
CA LEU A 282 14.97 -9.68 6.49
C LEU A 282 16.35 -9.36 5.89
N CYS A 283 16.68 -9.95 4.74
CA CYS A 283 17.94 -9.69 4.04
C CYS A 283 18.07 -8.21 3.66
N GLU A 284 17.07 -7.62 3.01
CA GLU A 284 17.13 -6.22 2.58
C GLU A 284 17.12 -5.27 3.78
N THR A 285 16.36 -5.56 4.85
CA THR A 285 16.42 -4.81 6.11
C THR A 285 17.85 -4.79 6.70
N ARG A 286 18.57 -5.92 6.62
CA ARG A 286 19.97 -6.00 7.09
C ARG A 286 20.94 -5.22 6.20
N VAL A 287 20.72 -5.24 4.88
CA VAL A 287 21.53 -4.46 3.92
C VAL A 287 21.31 -2.97 4.13
N GLU A 288 20.07 -2.53 4.35
CA GLU A 288 19.73 -1.15 4.63
C GLU A 288 20.39 -0.67 5.93
N ALA A 289 20.20 -1.39 7.03
CA ALA A 289 20.82 -1.06 8.32
C ALA A 289 22.35 -0.98 8.24
N LEU A 290 23.00 -1.94 7.56
CA LEU A 290 24.45 -1.90 7.35
C LEU A 290 24.87 -0.67 6.52
N THR A 291 24.10 -0.30 5.51
CA THR A 291 24.40 0.84 4.66
C THR A 291 24.26 2.16 5.43
N GLU A 292 23.25 2.26 6.29
CA GLU A 292 23.07 3.39 7.21
C GLU A 292 24.21 3.48 8.23
N ASP A 293 24.56 2.37 8.89
CA ASP A 293 25.70 2.31 9.83
C ASP A 293 27.01 2.79 9.18
N VAL A 294 27.26 2.37 7.94
CA VAL A 294 28.45 2.82 7.18
C VAL A 294 28.40 4.32 6.91
N ARG A 295 27.24 4.86 6.51
CA ARG A 295 27.08 6.31 6.27
C ARG A 295 27.25 7.12 7.56
N ASP A 296 26.74 6.62 8.68
CA ASP A 296 26.87 7.26 9.98
C ASP A 296 28.34 7.27 10.43
N VAL A 297 29.07 6.17 10.26
CA VAL A 297 30.51 6.12 10.52
C VAL A 297 31.26 7.11 9.64
N ILE A 298 30.95 7.19 8.35
CA ILE A 298 31.54 8.17 7.43
C ILE A 298 31.25 9.60 7.91
N GLY A 299 29.99 9.90 8.25
CA GLY A 299 29.56 11.22 8.70
C GLY A 299 30.17 11.64 10.04
N VAL A 300 30.39 10.71 10.96
CA VAL A 300 31.03 10.98 12.26
C VAL A 300 32.55 11.12 12.12
N THR A 301 33.16 10.36 11.22
CA THR A 301 34.62 10.35 11.07
C THR A 301 35.14 11.44 10.13
N ASP A 302 34.27 12.07 9.32
CA ASP A 302 34.64 12.99 8.24
C ASP A 302 35.68 12.39 7.27
N ILE A 303 35.72 11.06 7.15
CA ILE A 303 36.59 10.33 6.23
C ILE A 303 35.81 10.07 4.93
N ASP A 304 36.46 10.26 3.78
CA ASP A 304 35.96 9.83 2.47
C ASP A 304 36.70 8.56 2.03
N PRO A 305 36.25 7.35 2.45
CA PRO A 305 37.01 6.13 2.24
C PRO A 305 36.88 5.61 0.80
N GLU A 306 38.00 5.31 0.15
CA GLU A 306 37.99 4.58 -1.13
C GLU A 306 37.52 3.12 -0.97
N VAL A 307 37.71 2.53 0.22
CA VAL A 307 37.38 1.13 0.50
C VAL A 307 36.81 0.97 1.91
N VAL A 308 35.58 0.48 2.00
CA VAL A 308 34.96 0.02 3.24
C VAL A 308 35.08 -1.51 3.33
N ARG A 309 35.55 -2.03 4.46
CA ARG A 309 35.65 -3.48 4.71
C ARG A 309 34.63 -3.89 5.76
N VAL A 310 33.65 -4.69 5.35
CA VAL A 310 32.64 -5.26 6.24
C VAL A 310 33.08 -6.65 6.67
N TYR A 311 33.06 -6.92 7.97
CA TYR A 311 33.34 -8.23 8.54
C TYR A 311 32.06 -8.80 9.13
N VAL A 312 31.69 -10.01 8.71
CA VAL A 312 30.54 -10.74 9.25
C VAL A 312 30.99 -11.68 10.38
N ALA A 313 30.03 -12.11 11.20
CA ALA A 313 30.29 -13.07 12.26
C ALA A 313 30.91 -14.36 11.69
N ALA A 314 31.95 -14.87 12.37
CA ALA A 314 32.59 -16.14 12.04
C ALA A 314 31.63 -17.31 12.29
N ASP A 315 31.79 -18.39 11.53
CA ASP A 315 30.87 -19.55 11.49
C ASP A 315 30.53 -20.09 12.88
N TRP A 316 31.52 -20.26 13.75
CA TRP A 316 31.33 -20.72 15.13
C TRP A 316 30.33 -19.88 15.95
N LYS A 317 30.18 -18.58 15.66
CA LYS A 317 29.18 -17.75 16.35
C LYS A 317 27.77 -18.01 15.85
N ARG A 318 27.61 -18.42 14.59
CA ARG A 318 26.33 -18.87 14.03
C ARG A 318 25.93 -20.20 14.62
N ASP A 319 26.87 -21.14 14.75
CA ASP A 319 26.61 -22.44 15.39
C ASP A 319 26.13 -22.27 16.85
N VAL A 320 26.72 -21.32 17.59
CA VAL A 320 26.25 -20.96 18.94
C VAL A 320 24.85 -20.32 18.92
N PHE A 321 24.56 -19.48 17.93
CA PHE A 321 23.24 -18.88 17.77
C PHE A 321 22.17 -19.94 17.48
N ASP A 322 22.45 -20.89 16.58
CA ASP A 322 21.54 -21.98 16.24
C ASP A 322 21.27 -22.86 17.47
N ALA A 323 22.31 -23.18 18.25
CA ALA A 323 22.17 -23.90 19.51
C ALA A 323 21.27 -23.17 20.54
N VAL A 324 21.33 -21.84 20.60
CA VAL A 324 20.42 -21.03 21.44
C VAL A 324 18.99 -21.06 20.90
N CYS A 325 18.80 -20.97 19.58
CA CYS A 325 17.48 -21.07 18.96
C CYS A 325 16.81 -22.42 19.21
N GLU A 326 17.56 -23.51 19.16
CA GLU A 326 17.06 -24.86 19.42
C GLU A 326 16.76 -25.11 20.91
N ALA A 327 17.63 -24.63 21.80
CA ALA A 327 17.48 -24.82 23.24
C ALA A 327 16.46 -23.86 23.89
N GLY A 328 16.09 -22.78 23.20
CA GLY A 328 15.26 -21.70 23.73
C GLY A 328 16.03 -20.80 24.71
N ALA A 329 15.31 -19.92 25.40
CA ALA A 329 15.87 -18.91 26.29
C ALA A 329 16.39 -19.47 27.64
N ASP A 330 17.11 -20.60 27.62
CA ASP A 330 17.76 -21.24 28.76
C ASP A 330 19.27 -21.40 28.53
N VAL A 331 20.07 -20.74 29.38
CA VAL A 331 21.53 -20.73 29.27
C VAL A 331 22.11 -22.15 29.45
N GLY A 332 21.55 -22.96 30.34
CA GLY A 332 22.08 -24.30 30.62
C GLY A 332 21.85 -25.26 29.45
N ALA A 333 20.66 -25.22 28.87
CA ALA A 333 20.29 -26.00 27.70
C ALA A 333 21.09 -25.57 26.47
N ALA A 334 21.19 -24.26 26.19
CA ALA A 334 21.94 -23.73 25.06
C ALA A 334 23.44 -24.03 25.17
N MET A 335 24.00 -23.96 26.38
CA MET A 335 25.39 -24.38 26.62
C MET A 335 25.59 -25.88 26.39
N SER A 336 24.65 -26.72 26.81
CA SER A 336 24.72 -28.16 26.59
C SER A 336 24.67 -28.50 25.09
N GLU A 337 23.84 -27.78 24.33
CA GLU A 337 23.70 -27.95 22.88
C GLU A 337 24.98 -27.48 22.16
N ALA A 338 25.42 -26.24 22.40
CA ALA A 338 26.63 -25.69 21.77
C ALA A 338 27.89 -26.51 22.10
N MET A 339 28.02 -27.02 23.34
CA MET A 339 29.15 -27.86 23.73
C MET A 339 29.06 -29.29 23.20
N SER A 340 28.01 -29.68 22.47
CA SER A 340 27.97 -30.97 21.77
C SER A 340 28.87 -30.96 20.54
N ASP A 341 29.09 -29.79 19.94
CA ASP A 341 30.00 -29.58 18.83
C ASP A 341 31.48 -29.55 19.31
N PRO A 342 32.35 -30.45 18.82
CA PRO A 342 33.78 -30.45 19.13
C PRO A 342 34.51 -29.14 18.82
N ASP A 343 34.15 -28.45 17.74
CA ASP A 343 34.84 -27.23 17.28
C ASP A 343 34.51 -26.02 18.17
N LEU A 344 33.32 -26.02 18.79
CA LEU A 344 32.92 -25.01 19.77
C LEU A 344 33.54 -25.23 21.15
N ARG A 345 33.82 -26.48 21.55
CA ARG A 345 34.46 -26.80 22.84
C ARG A 345 35.83 -26.16 22.99
N GLU A 346 36.57 -26.02 21.91
CA GLU A 346 37.88 -25.35 21.93
C GLU A 346 37.79 -23.87 22.29
N ARG A 347 36.58 -23.28 22.20
CA ARG A 347 36.29 -21.85 22.44
C ARG A 347 35.38 -21.64 23.64
N GLY A 348 35.43 -22.55 24.62
CA GLY A 348 34.47 -22.66 25.73
C GLY A 348 34.06 -21.35 26.41
N ASP A 349 35.04 -20.52 26.79
CA ASP A 349 34.76 -19.25 27.46
C ASP A 349 34.02 -18.25 26.55
N ALA A 350 34.44 -18.12 25.29
CA ALA A 350 33.82 -17.22 24.32
C ALA A 350 32.42 -17.68 23.89
N VAL A 351 32.21 -19.00 23.81
CA VAL A 351 30.88 -19.59 23.61
C VAL A 351 29.95 -19.26 24.78
N ASN A 352 30.42 -19.41 26.01
CA ASN A 352 29.63 -19.09 27.20
C ASN A 352 29.20 -17.62 27.26
N ASP A 353 30.12 -16.69 26.96
CA ASP A 353 29.80 -15.27 26.94
C ASP A 353 28.74 -14.96 25.87
N LEU A 354 28.88 -15.54 24.67
CA LEU A 354 27.93 -15.35 23.58
C LEU A 354 26.55 -15.98 23.88
N VAL A 355 26.50 -17.18 24.47
CA VAL A 355 25.24 -17.80 24.88
C VAL A 355 24.50 -16.93 25.89
N GLN A 356 25.21 -16.35 26.88
CA GLN A 356 24.58 -15.46 27.86
C GLN A 356 24.02 -14.19 27.21
N GLU A 357 24.75 -13.60 26.26
CA GLU A 357 24.29 -12.43 25.51
C GLU A 357 23.03 -12.75 24.69
N LEU A 358 23.05 -13.84 23.91
CA LEU A 358 21.95 -14.23 23.04
C LEU A 358 20.69 -14.64 23.81
N VAL A 359 20.84 -15.41 24.90
CA VAL A 359 19.70 -15.76 25.77
C VAL A 359 19.16 -14.52 26.47
N GLY A 360 20.03 -13.61 26.92
CA GLY A 360 19.61 -12.32 27.49
C GLY A 360 18.80 -11.50 26.50
N PHE A 361 19.22 -11.46 25.24
CA PHE A 361 18.51 -10.79 24.15
C PHE A 361 17.15 -11.44 23.88
N ALA A 362 17.08 -12.79 23.79
CA ALA A 362 15.84 -13.51 23.54
C ALA A 362 14.79 -13.24 24.63
N ARG A 363 15.17 -13.26 25.91
CA ARG A 363 14.29 -12.95 27.04
C ARG A 363 13.77 -11.51 27.06
N GLY A 364 14.48 -10.59 26.42
CA GLY A 364 14.07 -9.18 26.33
C GLY A 364 13.04 -8.90 25.23
N ARG A 365 12.71 -9.91 24.41
CA ARG A 365 11.77 -9.80 23.27
C ARG A 365 10.53 -10.69 23.41
N GLU A 366 10.45 -11.54 24.44
CA GLU A 366 9.19 -12.12 24.94
C GLU A 366 8.40 -11.06 25.73
#